data_AF-A0A933H2M8-F1
#
_entry.id   AF-A0A933H2M8-F1
#
_cell.length_a   1.000
_cell.length_b   1.000
_cell.length_c   1.000
_cell.angle_alpha   90.00
_cell.angle_beta   90.00
_cell.angle_gamma   90.00
#
_symmetry.space_group_name_H-M   'P 1'
#
loop_
_entity.id
_entity.type
_entity.pdbx_description
1 polymer ?
#
loop_
_entity_poly.entity_id
_entity_poly.type
_entity_poly.pdbx_seq_one_letter_code
_entity_poly.pdbx_strand_id
1 'polypeptide(L)' 'MAILNVKNVPDPLYKKLRARARQERRSIAQTVIQILSQSLETQEPLSILDLKGLGKELWSELDPKRHVESERGSWE' A
#
# COMPACT_ATOMS: atom_id res chain seq x y z
N MET A 1 24.59 12.18 4.47
CA MET A 1 23.47 12.38 5.42
C MET A 1 22.93 13.79 5.21
N ALA A 2 21.64 13.93 4.93
CA ALA A 2 20.99 15.22 4.71
C ALA A 2 20.10 15.57 5.92
N ILE A 3 19.95 16.86 6.23
CA ILE A 3 19.08 17.36 7.30
C ILE A 3 17.90 18.08 6.65
N LEU A 4 16.68 17.63 6.93
CA LEU A 4 15.45 18.31 6.52
C LEU A 4 14.94 19.17 7.68
N ASN A 5 14.88 20.48 7.47
CA ASN A 5 14.28 21.42 8.43
C ASN A 5 12.89 21.84 7.93
N VAL A 6 11.86 21.54 8.71
CA VAL A 6 10.48 21.92 8.42
C VAL A 6 10.05 23.04 9.37
N LYS A 7 9.76 24.21 8.82
CA LYS A 7 9.29 25.37 9.58
C LYS A 7 7.76 25.41 9.60
N ASN A 8 7.19 26.07 10.61
CA ASN A 8 5.75 26.32 10.74
C ASN A 8 4.89 25.05 10.75
N VAL A 9 5.36 23.99 11.41
CA VAL A 9 4.55 22.78 11.62
C VAL A 9 3.39 23.11 12.56
N PRO A 10 2.12 22.86 12.18
CA PRO A 10 1.00 23.11 13.08
C PRO A 10 1.15 22.34 14.39
N ASP A 11 0.92 23.01 15.53
CA ASP A 11 1.01 22.40 16.86
C ASP A 11 0.23 21.08 17.00
N PRO A 12 -1.00 20.95 16.47
CA PRO A 12 -1.74 19.68 16.53
C PRO A 12 -1.00 18.55 15.80
N LEU A 13 -0.36 18.84 14.66
CA LEU A 13 0.39 17.85 13.89
C LEU A 13 1.65 17.43 14.64
N TYR A 14 2.39 18.38 15.22
CA TYR A 14 3.57 18.08 16.02
C TYR A 14 3.22 17.20 17.25
N LYS A 15 2.10 17.48 17.91
CA LYS A 15 1.60 16.66 19.03
C LYS A 15 1.29 15.23 18.60
N LYS A 16 0.63 15.04 17.44
CA LYS A 16 0.35 13.70 16.87
C LYS A 16 1.65 12.93 16.56
N LEU A 17 2.62 13.59 15.93
CA LEU A 17 3.93 12.99 15.64
C LEU A 17 4.66 12.57 16.92
N ARG A 18 4.66 13.42 17.96
CA ARG A 18 5.27 13.12 19.26
C ARG A 18 4.58 11.97 19.97
N ALA A 19 3.25 11.90 19.94
CA ALA A 19 2.50 10.80 20.54
C ALA A 19 2.83 9.46 19.87
N ARG A 20 2.83 9.42 18.52
CA ARG A 20 3.19 8.23 17.75
C ARG A 20 4.63 7.78 18.01
N ALA A 21 5.59 8.71 18.03
CA ALA A 21 6.98 8.40 18.33
C ALA A 21 7.16 7.76 19.72
N ARG A 22 6.43 8.25 20.74
CA ARG A 22 6.44 7.67 22.10
C ARG A 22 5.87 6.26 22.12
N GLN A 23 4.74 6.03 21.44
CA GLN A 23 4.10 4.72 21.36
C GLN A 23 5.04 3.69 20.72
N GLU A 24 5.76 4.09 19.67
CA GLU A 24 6.69 3.22 18.95
C GLU A 24 8.10 3.16 19.59
N ARG A 25 8.32 3.86 20.72
CA ARG A 25 9.62 4.02 21.40
C ARG A 25 10.75 4.50 20.47
N ARG A 26 10.42 5.44 19.58
CA ARG A 26 11.32 6.02 18.56
C ARG A 26 11.48 7.52 18.74
N SER A 27 12.49 8.10 18.08
CA SER A 27 12.60 9.55 17.98
C SER A 27 11.59 10.11 16.97
N ILE A 28 11.21 11.39 17.14
CA ILE A 28 10.32 12.07 16.17
C ILE A 28 10.92 12.03 14.76
N ALA A 29 12.24 12.22 14.64
CA ALA A 29 12.93 12.15 13.36
C ALA A 29 12.77 10.77 12.70
N GLN A 30 12.91 9.68 13.45
CA GLN A 30 12.70 8.32 12.93
C GLN A 30 11.25 8.10 12.50
N THR A 31 10.27 8.54 13.29
CA THR A 31 8.85 8.44 12.92
C THR A 31 8.55 9.24 11.64
N VAL A 32 9.12 10.44 11.49
CA VAL A 32 8.95 11.25 10.27
C VAL A 32 9.58 10.55 9.06
N ILE A 33 10.79 10.00 9.20
CA ILE A 33 11.44 9.24 8.13
C ILE A 33 10.57 8.05 7.72
N GLN A 34 10.06 7.27 8.67
CA GLN A 34 9.20 6.13 8.37
C GLN A 34 7.92 6.53 7.62
N ILE A 35 7.25 7.59 8.06
CA ILE A 35 6.03 8.08 7.39
C ILE A 35 6.35 8.52 5.96
N LEU A 36 7.46 9.24 5.77
CA LEU A 36 7.90 9.68 4.45
C LEU A 36 8.29 8.49 3.57
N SER A 37 9.02 7.51 4.10
CA SER A 37 9.36 6.28 3.37
C SER A 37 8.11 5.55 2.90
N GLN A 38 7.13 5.33 3.79
CA GLN A 38 5.87 4.68 3.43
C GLN A 38 5.04 5.47 2.41
N SER A 39 5.14 6.81 2.42
CA SER A 39 4.40 7.66 1.49
C SER A 39 5.09 7.82 0.13
N LEU A 40 6.42 7.67 0.10
CA LEU A 40 7.26 7.80 -1.09
C LEU A 40 7.58 6.45 -1.74
N GLU A 41 7.38 5.34 -1.03
CA GLU A 41 7.21 4.04 -1.65
C GLU A 41 5.99 4.14 -2.57
N THR A 42 6.26 4.43 -3.85
CA THR A 42 5.28 4.25 -4.92
C THR A 42 4.76 2.84 -4.74
N GLN A 43 3.48 2.69 -4.39
CA GLN A 43 2.84 1.39 -4.51
C GLN A 43 3.07 0.99 -5.96
N GLU A 44 3.89 -0.05 -6.20
CA GLU A 44 3.95 -0.65 -7.52
C GLU A 44 2.50 -0.93 -7.88
N PRO A 45 1.99 -0.33 -8.97
CA PRO A 45 0.62 -0.59 -9.38
C PRO A 45 0.54 -2.09 -9.59
N LEU A 46 -0.21 -2.78 -8.73
CA LEU A 46 -0.38 -4.22 -8.80
C LEU A 46 -0.83 -4.55 -10.22
N SER A 47 0.06 -5.14 -11.00
CA SER A 47 -0.24 -5.47 -12.37
C SER A 47 -1.08 -6.73 -12.35
N ILE A 48 -2.12 -6.78 -13.19
CA ILE A 48 -2.81 -8.04 -13.48
C ILE A 48 -1.81 -9.10 -13.97
N LEU A 49 -0.68 -8.69 -14.55
CA LEU A 49 0.40 -9.58 -14.95
C LEU A 49 1.20 -10.14 -13.76
N ASP A 50 1.19 -9.48 -12.61
CA ASP A 50 1.81 -10.00 -11.37
C ASP A 50 0.96 -11.12 -10.75
N LEU A 51 -0.31 -11.22 -11.16
CA LEU A 51 -1.20 -12.34 -10.84
C LEU A 51 -0.98 -13.55 -11.77
N LYS A 52 0.09 -13.57 -12.58
CA LYS A 52 0.40 -14.68 -13.48
C LYS A 52 0.60 -15.97 -12.68
N GLY A 53 -0.33 -16.90 -12.86
CA GLY A 53 -0.34 -18.21 -12.18
C GLY A 53 -1.21 -18.25 -10.93
N LEU A 54 -1.70 -17.10 -10.47
CA LEU A 54 -2.65 -17.03 -9.34
C LEU A 54 -4.01 -17.56 -9.82
N GLY A 55 -4.50 -18.60 -9.14
CA GLY A 55 -5.71 -19.31 -9.52
C GLY A 55 -5.54 -20.50 -10.45
N LYS A 56 -4.33 -20.83 -10.93
CA LYS A 56 -4.10 -22.02 -11.80
C LYS A 56 -4.75 -23.30 -11.24
N GLU A 57 -4.68 -23.48 -9.93
CA GLU A 57 -5.27 -24.62 -9.21
C GLU A 57 -6.80 -24.54 -9.05
N LEU A 58 -7.38 -23.33 -9.09
CA LEU A 58 -8.83 -23.13 -9.08
C LEU A 58 -9.43 -23.35 -10.48
N TRP A 59 -8.68 -23.03 -11.52
CA TRP A 59 -9.10 -23.18 -12.91
C TRP A 59 -8.80 -24.56 -13.50
N SER A 60 -8.09 -25.45 -12.78
CA SER A 60 -7.76 -26.79 -13.30
C SER A 60 -8.97 -27.72 -13.44
N GLU A 61 -10.04 -27.46 -12.71
CA GLU A 61 -11.27 -28.27 -12.73
C GLU A 61 -12.41 -27.65 -13.54
N LEU A 62 -12.20 -26.44 -14.08
CA LEU A 62 -13.21 -25.68 -14.81
C LEU A 62 -12.79 -25.49 -16.26
N ASP A 63 -13.72 -25.61 -17.21
CA ASP A 63 -13.49 -25.18 -18.58
C ASP A 63 -13.43 -23.64 -18.59
N PRO A 64 -12.25 -23.03 -18.83
CA PRO A 64 -12.09 -21.60 -18.68
C PRO A 64 -12.93 -20.83 -19.70
N LYS A 65 -13.13 -21.39 -20.89
CA LYS A 65 -13.83 -20.71 -21.97
C LYS A 65 -15.32 -20.61 -21.66
N ARG A 66 -15.92 -21.72 -21.25
CA ARG A 66 -17.34 -21.80 -20.91
C ARG A 66 -17.69 -20.93 -19.71
N HIS A 67 -16.82 -20.90 -18.70
CA HIS A 67 -17.03 -20.07 -17.51
C HIS A 67 -17.01 -18.57 -17.85
N VAL A 68 -16.02 -18.12 -18.63
CA VAL A 68 -15.89 -16.72 -19.05
C VAL A 68 -17.05 -16.28 -19.97
N GLU A 69 -17.53 -17.15 -20.86
CA GLU A 69 -18.70 -16.85 -21.71
C GLU A 69 -19.99 -16.71 -20.90
N SER A 70 -20.19 -17.56 -19.88
CA SER A 70 -21.34 -17.45 -18.95
C SER A 70 -21.30 -16.17 -18.14
N GLU A 71 -20.13 -15.81 -17.58
CA GLU A 71 -19.94 -14.57 -16.84
C GLU A 71 -20.12 -13.35 -17.74
N ARG A 72 -19.67 -13.38 -19.01
CA ARG A 72 -19.89 -12.26 -19.93
C ARG A 72 -21.37 -12.06 -20.24
N GLY A 73 -22.11 -13.15 -20.42
CA GLY A 73 -23.55 -13.11 -20.72
C GLY A 73 -24.42 -12.64 -19.56
N SER A 74 -23.93 -12.67 -18.32
CA SER A 74 -24.69 -12.22 -17.14
C SER A 74 -24.55 -10.71 -16.85
N TRP A 75 -23.69 -10.01 -17.59
CA TRP A 75 -23.46 -8.57 -17.45
C TRP A 75 -24.16 -7.74 -18.56
N GLU A 76 -24.79 -8.41 -19.53
CA GLU A 76 -25.76 -7.83 -20.47
C GLU A 76 -27.19 -7.90 -19.90
#